data_AF-A0A4Z1K4U5-F1
#
_entry.id   AF-A0A4Z1K4U5-F1
#
_cell.length_a   1.000
_cell.length_b   1.000
_cell.length_c   1.000
_cell.angle_alpha   90.00
_cell.angle_beta   90.00
_cell.angle_gamma   90.00
#
_symmetry.space_group_name_H-M   'P 1'
#
loop_
_entity.id
_entity.type
_entity.pdbx_description
1 polymer ?
#
loop_
_entity_poly.entity_id
_entity_poly.type
_entity_poly.pdbx_seq_one_letter_code
_entity_poly.pdbx_strand_id
1 'polypeptide(L)'
;MQILPMRLIVSLIGSDTLGPAENFPTLAYIGPNDFRYNALMLGAAKAGYKMFFSSPQNSIPAHANLFKILDCKVLITVNPALPMTHSILKATGARAIIDFEEMLEKNPAIKLSSFYEGLAKGRGMSILENKKTVQASEKLRGLKGIEGAWVEKWVQGWIE
;
A
#
# COMPACT_ATOMS: atom_id res chain seq x y z
N MET A 1 15.66 23.41 0.96
CA MET A 1 14.39 22.74 1.30
C MET A 1 14.23 21.54 0.37
N GLN A 2 14.84 20.40 0.73
CA GLN A 2 14.91 19.21 -0.13
C GLN A 2 13.65 18.37 0.04
N ILE A 3 13.09 17.93 -1.10
CA ILE A 3 11.90 17.10 -1.23
C ILE A 3 12.25 15.67 -0.80
N LEU A 4 12.48 15.44 0.50
CA LEU A 4 12.77 14.13 1.06
C LEU A 4 11.59 13.12 0.98
N PRO A 5 10.30 13.50 1.08
CA PRO A 5 9.22 12.51 1.12
C PRO A 5 8.87 11.90 -0.26
N MET A 6 9.32 12.48 -1.38
CA MET A 6 9.11 11.86 -2.71
C MET A 6 10.08 10.71 -2.98
N ARG A 7 11.33 10.79 -2.50
CA ARG A 7 12.30 9.70 -2.65
C ARG A 7 11.87 8.41 -1.95
N LEU A 8 11.20 8.51 -0.80
CA LEU A 8 10.74 7.35 -0.02
C LEU A 8 9.67 6.51 -0.70
N ILE A 9 8.72 7.12 -1.42
CA ILE A 9 7.63 6.34 -2.03
C ILE A 9 8.07 5.79 -3.38
N VAL A 10 8.93 6.52 -4.08
CA VAL A 10 9.62 6.01 -5.27
C VAL A 10 10.51 4.83 -4.88
N SER A 11 11.21 4.83 -3.74
CA SER A 11 12.12 3.72 -3.37
C SER A 11 11.43 2.37 -3.10
N LEU A 12 10.11 2.32 -2.87
CA LEU A 12 9.39 1.03 -2.79
C LEU A 12 9.44 0.26 -4.10
N ILE A 13 9.47 0.96 -5.24
CA ILE A 13 9.45 0.34 -6.57
C ILE A 13 10.71 0.74 -7.37
N GLY A 14 11.43 1.79 -6.98
CA GLY A 14 12.06 2.70 -7.94
C GLY A 14 13.52 3.08 -7.70
N SER A 15 14.39 2.22 -7.17
CA SER A 15 15.83 2.41 -7.47
C SER A 15 16.59 1.13 -7.77
N ASP A 16 16.29 0.02 -7.10
CA ASP A 16 17.12 -1.19 -7.23
C ASP A 16 16.35 -2.42 -7.77
N THR A 17 15.00 -2.37 -7.85
CA THR A 17 14.15 -3.51 -8.22
C THR A 17 13.35 -3.36 -9.52
N LEU A 18 12.62 -2.26 -9.71
CA LEU A 18 11.82 -2.00 -10.93
C LEU A 18 12.17 -0.68 -11.62
N GLY A 19 12.61 0.34 -10.85
CA GLY A 19 12.93 1.66 -11.39
C GLY A 19 11.69 2.54 -11.62
N PRO A 20 11.85 3.75 -12.17
CA PRO A 20 10.72 4.52 -12.70
C PRO A 20 10.08 3.78 -13.88
N ALA A 21 8.75 3.80 -13.95
CA ALA A 21 8.06 3.13 -15.04
C ALA A 21 8.10 3.93 -16.35
N GLU A 22 8.14 3.18 -17.45
CA GLU A 22 7.88 3.68 -18.80
C GLU A 22 6.52 3.16 -19.29
N ASN A 23 5.72 4.03 -19.92
CA ASN A 23 4.42 3.67 -20.51
C ASN A 23 3.36 3.12 -19.54
N PHE A 24 3.45 3.49 -18.26
CA PHE A 24 2.46 3.14 -17.24
C PHE A 24 2.13 1.64 -17.14
N PRO A 25 3.11 0.74 -16.92
CA PRO A 25 2.91 -0.70 -16.98
C PRO A 25 2.18 -1.23 -15.74
N THR A 26 1.58 -2.41 -15.87
CA THR A 26 0.81 -3.06 -14.79
C THR A 26 1.69 -3.95 -13.92
N LEU A 27 1.62 -3.76 -12.61
CA LEU A 27 2.17 -4.65 -11.59
C LEU A 27 1.03 -5.42 -10.92
N ALA A 28 1.14 -6.74 -10.83
CA ALA A 28 0.22 -7.55 -10.05
C ALA A 28 0.71 -7.66 -8.60
N TYR A 29 -0.22 -7.69 -7.65
CA TYR A 29 0.04 -8.13 -6.29
C TYR A 29 -0.89 -9.28 -5.91
N ILE A 30 -0.34 -10.28 -5.23
CA ILE A 30 -1.08 -11.34 -4.58
C ILE A 30 -0.55 -11.53 -3.16
N GLY A 31 -1.43 -11.42 -2.17
CA GLY A 31 -1.02 -11.47 -0.77
C GLY A 31 -2.14 -11.09 0.20
N PRO A 32 -1.86 -11.12 1.51
CA PRO A 32 -2.85 -10.85 2.56
C PRO A 32 -3.41 -9.43 2.49
N ASN A 33 -4.71 -9.29 2.76
CA ASN A 33 -5.44 -8.02 2.67
C ASN A 33 -5.19 -7.12 3.88
N ASP A 34 -4.11 -6.35 3.84
CA ASP A 34 -3.72 -5.39 4.87
C ASP A 34 -3.13 -4.10 4.25
N PHE A 35 -2.42 -3.30 5.05
CA PHE A 35 -1.88 -2.00 4.64
C PHE A 35 -0.99 -2.05 3.40
N ARG A 36 -0.48 -3.23 3.03
CA ARG A 36 0.41 -3.44 1.87
C ARG A 36 -0.27 -3.07 0.55
N TYR A 37 -1.59 -3.27 0.44
CA TYR A 37 -2.37 -2.84 -0.72
C TYR A 37 -2.27 -1.33 -0.93
N ASN A 38 -2.49 -0.56 0.14
CA ASN A 38 -2.43 0.90 0.09
C ASN A 38 -1.00 1.40 -0.19
N ALA A 39 0.00 0.77 0.42
CA ALA A 39 1.40 1.11 0.19
C ALA A 39 1.81 0.89 -1.27
N LEU A 40 1.45 -0.27 -1.85
CA LEU A 40 1.72 -0.59 -3.25
C LEU A 40 0.96 0.31 -4.21
N MET A 41 -0.32 0.59 -3.95
CA MET A 41 -1.12 1.49 -4.76
C MET A 41 -0.49 2.89 -4.86
N LEU A 42 -0.12 3.47 -3.71
CA LEU A 42 0.50 4.79 -3.66
C LEU A 42 1.93 4.79 -4.23
N GLY A 43 2.69 3.73 -3.97
CA GLY A 43 4.02 3.49 -4.54
C GLY A 43 3.99 3.47 -6.06
N ALA A 44 3.11 2.63 -6.62
CA ALA A 44 2.93 2.48 -8.05
C ALA A 44 2.51 3.79 -8.69
N ALA A 45 1.48 4.46 -8.15
CA ALA A 45 1.01 5.74 -8.70
C ALA A 45 2.14 6.79 -8.77
N LYS A 46 3.03 6.84 -7.77
CA LYS A 46 4.15 7.78 -7.76
C LYS A 46 5.33 7.37 -8.63
N ALA A 47 5.54 6.07 -8.83
CA ALA A 47 6.60 5.55 -9.70
C ALA A 47 6.16 5.41 -11.16
N GLY A 48 4.90 5.72 -11.48
CA GLY A 48 4.35 5.64 -12.84
C GLY A 48 3.84 4.25 -13.22
N TYR A 49 3.43 3.42 -12.27
CA TYR A 49 2.83 2.10 -12.51
C TYR A 49 1.33 2.11 -12.17
N LYS A 50 0.59 1.14 -12.73
CA LYS A 50 -0.76 0.77 -12.27
C LYS A 50 -0.71 -0.55 -11.49
N MET A 51 -1.53 -0.65 -10.44
CA MET A 51 -1.66 -1.89 -9.66
C MET A 51 -2.86 -2.71 -10.11
N PHE A 52 -2.65 -4.01 -10.21
CA PHE A 52 -3.69 -5.03 -10.26
C PHE A 52 -3.59 -5.90 -9.01
N PHE A 53 -4.61 -5.84 -8.15
CA PHE A 53 -4.67 -6.68 -6.95
C PHE A 53 -5.44 -7.96 -7.25
N SER A 54 -4.72 -9.06 -7.46
CA SER A 54 -5.34 -10.34 -7.83
C SER A 54 -5.78 -11.09 -6.58
N SER A 55 -7.03 -11.55 -6.56
CA SER A 55 -7.51 -12.44 -5.50
C SER A 55 -6.77 -13.78 -5.54
N PRO A 56 -6.24 -14.30 -4.41
CA PRO A 56 -5.74 -15.66 -4.31
C PRO A 56 -6.80 -16.74 -4.51
N GLN A 57 -8.07 -16.38 -4.56
CA GLN A 57 -9.16 -17.33 -4.78
C GLN A 57 -9.42 -17.59 -6.28
N ASN A 58 -8.77 -16.83 -7.17
CA ASN A 58 -8.90 -17.04 -8.60
C ASN A 58 -8.29 -18.37 -9.03
N SER A 59 -8.90 -19.02 -10.02
CA SER A 59 -8.34 -20.21 -10.64
C SER A 59 -7.08 -19.86 -11.46
N ILE A 60 -6.20 -20.84 -11.69
CA ILE A 60 -4.99 -20.62 -12.50
C ILE A 60 -5.31 -20.11 -13.93
N PRO A 61 -6.32 -20.65 -14.65
CA PRO A 61 -6.73 -20.09 -15.94
C PRO A 61 -7.25 -18.65 -15.84
N ALA A 62 -7.94 -18.30 -14.76
CA ALA A 62 -8.40 -16.94 -14.53
C ALA A 62 -7.22 -15.98 -14.33
N HIS A 63 -6.20 -16.36 -13.56
CA HIS A 63 -4.96 -15.59 -13.45
C HIS A 63 -4.27 -15.42 -14.81
N ALA A 64 -4.12 -16.50 -15.59
CA ALA A 64 -3.50 -16.42 -16.92
C ALA A 64 -4.24 -15.45 -17.84
N ASN A 65 -5.57 -15.51 -17.85
CA ASN A 65 -6.38 -14.60 -18.66
C ASN A 65 -6.27 -13.14 -18.20
N LEU A 66 -6.39 -12.87 -16.90
CA LEU A 66 -6.31 -11.52 -16.34
C LEU A 66 -4.93 -10.89 -16.56
N PHE A 67 -3.85 -11.65 -16.35
CA PHE A 67 -2.49 -11.15 -16.58
C PHE A 67 -2.26 -10.81 -18.06
N LYS A 68 -2.80 -11.64 -18.98
CA LYS A 68 -2.73 -11.38 -20.42
C LYS A 68 -3.49 -10.11 -20.81
N ILE A 69 -4.74 -9.96 -20.37
CA ILE A 69 -5.59 -8.81 -20.70
C ILE A 69 -4.98 -7.50 -20.17
N LEU A 70 -4.32 -7.56 -19.01
CA LEU A 70 -3.74 -6.38 -18.35
C LEU A 70 -2.26 -6.10 -18.72
N ASP A 71 -1.67 -6.89 -19.64
CA ASP A 71 -0.24 -6.91 -19.97
C ASP A 71 0.67 -6.91 -18.71
N CYS A 72 0.33 -7.78 -17.75
CA CYS A 72 1.01 -7.84 -16.47
C CYS A 72 2.23 -8.78 -16.54
N LYS A 73 3.43 -8.21 -16.41
CA LYS A 73 4.71 -8.93 -16.54
C LYS A 73 5.39 -9.23 -15.20
N VAL A 74 4.94 -8.59 -14.12
CA VAL A 74 5.54 -8.69 -12.79
C VAL A 74 4.48 -9.02 -11.76
N LEU A 75 4.78 -10.00 -10.90
CA LEU A 75 3.98 -10.38 -9.75
C LEU A 75 4.74 -10.08 -8.46
N ILE A 76 4.22 -9.16 -7.66
CA ILE A 76 4.68 -8.90 -6.29
C ILE A 76 3.93 -9.84 -5.35
N THR A 77 4.65 -10.52 -4.47
CA THR A 77 4.07 -11.45 -3.49
C THR A 77 4.87 -11.41 -2.19
N VAL A 78 4.36 -12.10 -1.17
CA VAL A 78 4.94 -12.17 0.17
C VAL A 78 6.04 -13.22 0.28
N ASN A 79 6.91 -13.07 1.27
CA ASN A 79 7.86 -14.11 1.68
C ASN A 79 7.43 -14.70 3.05
N PRO A 80 7.22 -16.03 3.17
CA PRO A 80 7.32 -17.05 2.13
C PRO A 80 6.20 -16.95 1.10
N ALA A 81 6.51 -17.34 -0.14
CA ALA A 81 5.55 -17.30 -1.24
C ALA A 81 4.29 -18.16 -0.94
N LEU A 82 3.13 -17.67 -1.39
CA LEU A 82 1.87 -18.43 -1.26
C LEU A 82 1.96 -19.76 -2.00
N PRO A 83 1.29 -20.84 -1.54
CA PRO A 83 1.37 -22.17 -2.16
C PRO A 83 1.10 -22.19 -3.67
N MET A 84 0.19 -21.34 -4.14
CA MET A 84 -0.20 -21.26 -5.55
C MET A 84 0.69 -20.37 -6.43
N THR A 85 1.63 -19.64 -5.84
CA THR A 85 2.48 -18.67 -6.55
C THR A 85 3.21 -19.34 -7.70
N HIS A 86 3.78 -20.53 -7.48
CA HIS A 86 4.52 -21.25 -8.52
C HIS A 86 3.65 -21.56 -9.74
N SER A 87 2.42 -22.03 -9.53
CA SER A 87 1.47 -22.34 -10.61
C SER A 87 1.05 -21.09 -11.37
N ILE A 88 0.85 -19.97 -10.69
CA ILE A 88 0.53 -18.68 -11.32
C ILE A 88 1.69 -18.19 -12.19
N LEU A 89 2.92 -18.20 -11.66
CA LEU A 89 4.11 -17.77 -12.40
C LEU A 89 4.31 -18.62 -13.66
N LYS A 90 4.15 -19.95 -13.54
CA LYS A 90 4.25 -20.86 -14.68
C LYS A 90 3.18 -20.58 -15.75
N ALA A 91 1.94 -20.32 -15.34
CA ALA A 91 0.83 -20.10 -16.27
C ALA A 91 0.85 -18.71 -16.92
N THR A 92 1.40 -17.71 -16.23
CA THR A 92 1.44 -16.31 -16.69
C THR A 92 2.75 -15.94 -17.37
N GLY A 93 3.85 -16.62 -17.07
CA GLY A 93 5.20 -16.23 -17.46
C GLY A 93 5.71 -14.97 -16.74
N ALA A 94 4.99 -14.47 -15.73
CA ALA A 94 5.38 -13.27 -15.00
C ALA A 94 6.65 -13.50 -14.17
N ARG A 95 7.45 -12.45 -14.03
CA ARG A 95 8.58 -12.42 -13.08
C ARG A 95 8.05 -12.16 -11.66
N ALA A 96 8.49 -12.97 -10.70
CA ALA A 96 8.15 -12.75 -9.30
C ALA A 96 9.10 -11.73 -8.64
N ILE A 97 8.55 -10.91 -7.76
CA ILE A 97 9.29 -10.18 -6.73
C ILE A 97 8.79 -10.72 -5.39
N ILE A 98 9.63 -11.52 -4.75
CA ILE A 98 9.32 -12.27 -3.52
C ILE A 98 10.17 -11.68 -2.39
N ASP A 99 10.00 -10.39 -2.10
CA ASP A 99 10.58 -9.80 -0.89
C ASP A 99 9.93 -8.45 -0.56
N PHE A 100 8.59 -8.43 -0.49
CA PHE A 100 7.90 -7.19 -0.17
C PHE A 100 8.31 -6.65 1.22
N GLU A 101 8.54 -7.55 2.16
CA GLU A 101 9.04 -7.22 3.50
C GLU A 101 10.43 -6.56 3.45
N GLU A 102 11.39 -7.05 2.65
CA GLU A 102 12.68 -6.35 2.44
C GLU A 102 12.51 -5.00 1.72
N MET A 103 11.63 -4.93 0.71
CA MET A 103 11.31 -3.66 0.03
C MET A 103 10.72 -2.62 0.99
N LEU A 104 9.93 -3.09 1.94
CA LEU A 104 9.34 -2.28 2.98
C LEU A 104 10.38 -1.85 4.04
N GLU A 105 11.31 -2.72 4.46
CA GLU A 105 12.35 -2.40 5.46
C GLU A 105 13.28 -1.28 5.01
N LYS A 106 13.55 -1.21 3.70
CA LYS A 106 14.31 -0.12 3.09
C LYS A 106 13.56 1.23 3.08
N ASN A 107 12.27 1.25 3.46
CA ASN A 107 11.45 2.45 3.49
C ASN A 107 11.03 2.86 4.91
N PRO A 108 11.40 4.07 5.39
CA PRO A 108 10.94 4.61 6.67
C PRO A 108 9.41 4.68 6.87
N ALA A 109 8.61 4.56 5.80
CA ALA A 109 7.16 4.43 5.89
C ALA A 109 6.70 3.15 6.63
N ILE A 110 7.57 2.12 6.78
CA ILE A 110 7.29 0.92 7.58
C ILE A 110 6.98 1.22 9.04
N LYS A 111 7.42 2.39 9.55
CA LYS A 111 7.07 2.85 10.91
C LYS A 111 5.55 2.90 11.14
N LEU A 112 4.76 2.92 10.07
CA LEU A 112 3.31 2.83 10.12
C LEU A 112 2.80 1.38 10.29
N SER A 113 3.53 0.34 9.92
CA SER A 113 3.10 -1.06 10.08
C SER A 113 2.90 -1.42 11.54
N SER A 114 3.89 -1.15 12.40
CA SER A 114 3.79 -1.37 13.84
C SER A 114 2.70 -0.52 14.48
N PHE A 115 2.48 0.69 13.96
CA PHE A 115 1.37 1.56 14.35
C PHE A 115 0.00 0.96 14.00
N TYR A 116 -0.20 0.49 12.76
CA TYR A 116 -1.46 -0.13 12.33
C TYR A 116 -1.71 -1.48 13.00
N GLU A 117 -0.67 -2.27 13.23
CA GLU A 117 -0.76 -3.49 14.04
C GLU A 117 -1.13 -3.17 15.50
N GLY A 118 -0.57 -2.10 16.07
CA GLY A 118 -0.91 -1.63 17.41
C GLY A 118 -2.38 -1.22 17.52
N LEU A 119 -2.88 -0.47 16.53
CA LEU A 119 -4.29 -0.12 16.41
C LEU A 119 -5.19 -1.36 16.28
N ALA A 120 -4.84 -2.30 15.40
CA ALA A 120 -5.60 -3.53 15.20
C ALA A 120 -5.61 -4.44 16.44
N LYS A 121 -4.53 -4.44 17.23
CA LYS A 121 -4.38 -5.18 18.49
C LYS A 121 -4.98 -4.46 19.70
N GLY A 122 -5.67 -3.33 19.51
CA GLY A 122 -6.36 -2.59 20.57
C GLY A 122 -5.43 -1.90 21.59
N ARG A 123 -4.14 -1.71 21.27
CA ARG A 123 -3.18 -1.04 22.15
C ARG A 123 -3.30 0.49 22.03
N GLY A 124 -4.44 1.02 22.46
CA GLY A 124 -4.65 2.45 22.68
C GLY A 124 -4.66 3.33 21.43
N MET A 125 -5.39 4.44 21.54
CA MET A 125 -5.41 5.50 20.53
C MET A 125 -3.98 6.04 20.40
N SER A 126 -3.34 5.76 19.28
CA SER A 126 -1.96 6.21 19.05
C SER A 126 -1.95 7.73 19.01
N ILE A 127 -1.10 8.37 19.82
CA ILE A 127 -0.93 9.82 19.80
C ILE A 127 -0.35 10.20 18.44
N LEU A 128 -1.16 10.83 17.59
CA LEU A 128 -0.72 11.34 16.31
C LEU A 128 0.22 12.53 16.55
N GLU A 129 1.46 12.42 16.10
CA GLU A 129 2.46 13.49 16.25
C GLU A 129 2.07 14.68 15.37
N ASN A 130 1.62 15.77 16.00
CA ASN A 130 1.09 16.94 15.32
C ASN A 130 1.92 18.22 15.55
N LYS A 131 3.04 18.18 16.29
CA LYS A 131 3.77 19.39 16.69
C LYS A 131 4.18 20.26 15.50
N LYS A 132 4.69 19.65 14.42
CA LYS A 132 5.08 20.38 13.21
C LYS A 132 3.88 21.06 12.54
N THR A 133 2.74 20.38 12.47
CA THR A 133 1.50 20.89 11.87
C THR A 133 0.98 22.09 12.66
N VAL A 134 0.96 21.99 14.00
CA VAL A 134 0.53 23.06 14.90
C VAL A 134 1.45 24.28 14.80
N GLN A 135 2.77 24.07 14.69
CA GLN A 135 3.73 25.16 14.48
C GLN A 135 3.54 25.84 13.13
N ALA A 136 3.33 25.07 12.05
CA ALA A 136 3.29 25.60 10.69
C ALA A 136 1.96 26.25 10.29
N SER A 137 0.84 25.95 10.95
CA SER A 137 -0.49 26.40 10.51
C SER A 137 -1.31 27.01 11.66
N GLU A 138 -1.51 28.32 11.61
CA GLU A 138 -2.37 29.04 12.54
C GLU A 138 -3.82 28.55 12.50
N LYS A 139 -4.34 28.22 11.30
CA LYS A 139 -5.69 27.68 11.14
C LYS A 139 -5.85 26.33 11.84
N LEU A 140 -4.91 25.41 11.63
CA LEU A 140 -4.97 24.07 12.24
C LEU A 140 -4.69 24.13 13.75
N ARG A 141 -3.86 25.08 14.19
CA ARG A 141 -3.63 25.36 15.62
C ARG A 141 -4.90 25.86 16.32
N GLY A 142 -5.73 26.64 15.63
CA GLY A 142 -7.00 27.17 16.16
C GLY A 142 -8.19 26.21 16.08
N LEU A 143 -8.07 25.07 15.39
CA LEU A 143 -9.14 24.07 15.33
C LEU A 143 -9.34 23.43 16.70
N LYS A 144 -10.59 23.45 17.17
CA LYS A 144 -10.99 22.63 18.32
C LYS A 144 -11.08 21.17 17.90
N GLY A 145 -10.87 20.27 18.86
CA GLY A 145 -11.12 18.85 18.66
C GLY A 145 -12.58 18.58 18.32
N ILE A 146 -12.86 17.41 17.72
CA ILE A 146 -14.24 17.00 17.43
C ILE A 146 -15.02 16.94 18.74
N GLU A 147 -16.12 17.69 18.81
CA GLU A 147 -17.00 17.72 19.98
C GLU A 147 -17.94 16.50 19.99
N GLY A 148 -18.23 15.96 21.18
CA GLY A 148 -19.08 14.76 21.32
C GLY A 148 -20.46 14.92 20.66
N ALA A 149 -21.07 16.09 20.80
CA ALA A 149 -22.35 16.41 20.17
C ALA A 149 -22.31 16.35 18.62
N TRP A 150 -21.14 16.55 18.01
CA TRP A 150 -20.99 16.43 16.56
C TRP A 150 -20.90 14.96 16.13
N VAL A 151 -20.25 14.12 16.93
CA VAL A 151 -20.19 12.67 16.71
C VAL A 151 -21.58 12.06 16.84
N GLU A 152 -22.35 12.45 17.86
CA GLU A 152 -23.72 11.99 18.06
C GLU A 152 -24.62 12.32 16.86
N LYS A 153 -24.59 13.57 16.38
CA LYS A 153 -25.33 13.98 15.18
C LYS A 153 -24.90 13.21 13.94
N TRP A 154 -23.60 12.99 13.79
CA TRP A 154 -23.06 12.25 12.65
C TRP A 154 -23.48 10.78 12.66
N VAL A 155 -23.43 10.11 13.81
CA VAL A 155 -23.87 8.72 13.97
C VAL A 155 -25.37 8.58 13.71
N GLN A 156 -26.19 9.51 14.20
CA GLN A 156 -27.63 9.52 13.92
C GLN A 156 -27.91 9.55 12.42
N GLY A 157 -27.25 10.45 11.67
CA GLY A 157 -27.41 10.53 10.22
C GLY A 157 -26.82 9.37 9.41
N TRP A 158 -26.13 8.41 10.04
CA TRP A 158 -25.64 7.18 9.39
C TRP A 158 -26.54 5.98 9.63
N ILE A 159 -27.36 6.02 10.67
CA ILE A 159 -28.26 4.93 11.07
C ILE A 159 -29.67 5.12 10.49
N GLU A 160 -30.03 6.37 10.14
CA GLU A 160 -31.21 6.71 9.34
C GLU A 160 -31.03 6.34 7.85
#